data_AF-A0A925Y289-F1
#
_entry.id   AF-A0A925Y289-F1
#
_cell.length_a   1.000
_cell.length_b   1.000
_cell.length_c   1.000
_cell.angle_alpha   90.00
_cell.angle_beta   90.00
_cell.angle_gamma   90.00
#
_symmetry.space_group_name_H-M   'P 1'
#
loop_
_entity.id
_entity.type
_entity.pdbx_description
1 polymer ?
#
loop_
_entity_poly.entity_id
_entity_poly.type
_entity_poly.pdbx_seq_one_letter_code
_entity_poly.pdbx_strand_id
1 'polypeptide(L)'
;MKATTSIFDQNGYTIIERNDAEGVVVAQDSISDVEYRYTGLVRTWRVQHTADSVFVDVYSVSTRMDGSDVTMTWDKKWSGEQVKSWMRPILTSIESACGLGSPLTPTGR
;
A
#
# COMPACT_ATOMS: atom_id res chain seq x y z
N MET A 1 -7.67 -1.54 -12.20
CA MET A 1 -7.11 -2.82 -11.71
C MET A 1 -5.84 -3.29 -12.42
N LYS A 2 -5.80 -3.53 -13.75
CA LYS A 2 -4.57 -4.00 -14.44
C LYS A 2 -3.33 -3.15 -14.12
N ALA A 3 -3.47 -1.82 -14.14
CA ALA A 3 -2.39 -0.90 -13.79
C ALA A 3 -1.90 -1.06 -12.34
N THR A 4 -2.83 -1.20 -11.38
CA THR A 4 -2.51 -1.42 -9.95
C THR A 4 -1.72 -2.72 -9.74
N THR A 5 -2.12 -3.81 -10.40
CA THR A 5 -1.38 -5.08 -10.34
C THR A 5 0.04 -4.92 -10.89
N SER A 6 0.20 -4.29 -12.06
CA SER A 6 1.53 -4.04 -12.64
C SER A 6 2.41 -3.17 -11.75
N ILE A 7 1.85 -2.18 -11.04
CA ILE A 7 2.58 -1.37 -10.08
C ILE A 7 3.11 -2.25 -8.94
N PHE A 8 2.27 -3.14 -8.37
CA PHE A 8 2.69 -4.04 -7.31
C PHE A 8 3.79 -5.01 -7.76
N ASP A 9 3.62 -5.62 -8.94
CA ASP A 9 4.62 -6.52 -9.52
C ASP A 9 5.97 -5.82 -9.70
N GLN A 10 5.97 -4.58 -10.21
CA GLN A 10 7.19 -3.77 -10.39
C GLN A 10 7.89 -3.39 -9.07
N ASN A 11 7.15 -3.37 -7.97
CA ASN A 11 7.66 -3.04 -6.64
C ASN A 11 7.92 -4.27 -5.78
N GLY A 12 7.86 -5.49 -6.35
CA GLY A 12 8.17 -6.74 -5.67
C GLY A 12 7.07 -7.24 -4.72
N TYR A 13 5.84 -6.76 -4.87
CA TYR A 13 4.69 -7.27 -4.13
C TYR A 13 4.03 -8.41 -4.88
N THR A 14 3.60 -9.44 -4.15
CA THR A 14 2.82 -10.56 -4.65
C THR A 14 1.33 -10.28 -4.47
N ILE A 15 0.53 -10.44 -5.51
CA ILE A 15 -0.93 -10.36 -5.41
C ILE A 15 -1.47 -11.61 -4.72
N ILE A 16 -2.10 -11.44 -3.56
CA ILE A 16 -2.70 -12.55 -2.79
C ILE A 16 -4.21 -12.64 -2.95
N GLU A 17 -4.85 -11.54 -3.34
CA GLU A 17 -6.29 -11.49 -3.61
C GLU A 17 -6.57 -10.55 -4.77
N ARG A 18 -7.47 -10.97 -5.65
CA ARG A 18 -8.00 -10.14 -6.73
C ARG A 18 -9.47 -10.45 -6.96
N ASN A 19 -10.30 -9.45 -6.74
CA ASN A 19 -11.73 -9.50 -7.02
C ASN A 19 -12.10 -8.42 -8.03
N ASP A 20 -12.18 -8.82 -9.30
CA ASP A 20 -12.47 -7.88 -10.38
C ASP A 20 -13.92 -7.35 -10.33
N ALA A 21 -14.86 -8.06 -9.68
CA ALA A 21 -16.24 -7.62 -9.55
C ALA A 21 -16.39 -6.50 -8.50
N GLU A 22 -15.63 -6.58 -7.41
CA GLU A 22 -15.65 -5.60 -6.32
C GLU A 22 -14.57 -4.51 -6.47
N GLY A 23 -13.72 -4.61 -7.49
CA GLY A 23 -12.64 -3.66 -7.72
C GLY A 23 -11.48 -3.79 -6.72
N VAL A 24 -11.33 -4.94 -6.05
CA VAL A 24 -10.39 -5.14 -4.95
C VAL A 24 -9.12 -5.86 -5.43
N VAL A 25 -7.97 -5.37 -5.00
CA VAL A 25 -6.66 -6.00 -5.15
C VAL A 25 -5.95 -5.96 -3.81
N VAL A 26 -5.48 -7.11 -3.32
CA VAL A 26 -4.63 -7.21 -2.13
C VAL A 26 -3.26 -7.74 -2.54
N ALA A 27 -2.22 -7.03 -2.12
CA ALA A 27 -0.83 -7.34 -2.44
C ALA A 27 0.02 -7.36 -1.16
N GLN A 28 0.98 -8.28 -1.11
CA GLN A 28 1.86 -8.48 0.04
C GLN A 28 3.31 -8.59 -0.37
N ASP A 29 4.18 -8.13 0.51
CA ASP A 29 5.59 -8.49 0.49
C ASP A 29 6.07 -8.88 1.89
N SER A 30 7.23 -9.52 1.94
CA SER A 30 7.86 -9.97 3.18
C SER A 30 9.32 -9.53 3.22
N ILE A 31 9.72 -8.88 4.30
CA ILE A 31 11.10 -8.46 4.56
C ILE A 31 11.61 -9.17 5.80
N SER A 32 12.81 -9.74 5.70
CA SER A 32 13.54 -10.37 6.81
C SER A 32 14.64 -9.47 7.41
N ASP A 33 15.07 -8.44 6.68
CA ASP A 33 15.99 -7.42 7.21
C ASP A 33 15.19 -6.37 7.99
N VAL A 34 15.02 -6.61 9.29
CA VAL A 34 14.15 -5.84 10.18
C VAL A 34 14.91 -5.44 11.45
N GLU A 35 14.40 -4.44 12.18
CA GLU A 35 15.03 -4.01 13.43
C GLU A 35 15.22 -5.15 14.43
N TYR A 36 16.21 -5.03 15.32
CA TYR A 36 16.71 -6.10 16.20
C TYR A 36 15.67 -6.84 17.07
N ARG A 37 14.43 -6.35 17.18
CA ARG A 37 13.35 -6.99 17.96
C ARG A 37 12.44 -7.88 17.13
N TYR A 38 12.54 -7.82 15.81
CA TYR A 38 11.66 -8.49 14.88
C TYR A 38 12.42 -9.55 14.09
N THR A 39 11.69 -10.57 13.63
CA THR A 39 12.21 -11.66 12.79
C THR A 39 11.66 -11.58 11.37
N GLY A 40 10.59 -10.82 11.17
CA GLY A 40 10.02 -10.55 9.86
C GLY A 40 9.03 -9.40 9.88
N LEU A 41 8.80 -8.82 8.71
CA LEU A 41 7.79 -7.80 8.46
C LEU A 41 7.04 -8.17 7.18
N VAL A 42 5.74 -8.39 7.30
CA VAL A 42 4.84 -8.54 6.14
C VAL A 42 4.13 -7.21 5.93
N ARG A 43 4.28 -6.58 4.77
CA ARG A 43 3.54 -5.35 4.44
C ARG A 43 2.44 -5.71 3.46
N THR A 44 1.24 -5.21 3.73
CA THR A 44 0.04 -5.49 2.96
C THR A 44 -0.57 -4.20 2.46
N TRP A 45 -0.98 -4.25 1.20
CA TRP A 45 -1.74 -3.21 0.53
C TRP A 45 -3.08 -3.79 0.14
N ARG A 46 -4.16 -3.10 0.48
CA ARG A 46 -5.49 -3.36 -0.07
C ARG A 46 -5.93 -2.14 -0.83
N VAL A 47 -6.15 -2.31 -2.13
CA VAL A 47 -6.62 -1.25 -3.02
C VAL A 47 -8.01 -1.60 -3.50
N GLN A 48 -8.97 -0.72 -3.27
CA GLN A 48 -10.34 -0.86 -3.72
C GLN A 48 -10.68 0.28 -4.67
N HIS A 49 -11.01 -0.07 -5.90
CA HIS A 49 -11.47 0.84 -6.94
C HIS A 49 -13.00 0.89 -6.90
N THR A 50 -13.55 2.08 -6.78
CA THR A 50 -14.98 2.34 -7.00
C THR A 50 -15.16 3.14 -8.29
N ALA A 51 -16.38 3.58 -8.59
CA ALA A 51 -16.68 4.31 -9.82
C ALA A 51 -15.96 5.68 -9.90
N ASP A 52 -15.74 6.33 -8.76
CA ASP A 52 -15.23 7.71 -8.68
C ASP A 52 -14.03 7.87 -7.73
N SER A 53 -13.68 6.83 -6.99
CA SER A 53 -12.70 6.91 -5.92
C SER A 53 -11.84 5.65 -5.83
N VAL A 54 -10.69 5.80 -5.18
CA VAL A 54 -9.78 4.70 -4.88
C VAL A 54 -9.45 4.77 -3.40
N PHE A 55 -9.71 3.67 -2.71
CA PHE A 55 -9.34 3.47 -1.31
C PHE A 55 -8.08 2.62 -1.25
N VAL A 56 -7.10 3.07 -0.47
CA VAL A 56 -5.82 2.39 -0.30
C VAL A 56 -5.56 2.21 1.18
N ASP A 57 -5.68 0.98 1.66
CA ASP A 57 -5.34 0.59 3.02
C ASP A 57 -3.95 -0.02 3.03
N VAL A 58 -3.08 0.48 3.92
CA VAL A 58 -1.71 -0.02 4.08
C VAL A 58 -1.50 -0.42 5.51
N TYR A 59 -1.09 -1.67 5.73
CA TYR A 59 -0.77 -2.18 7.06
C TYR A 59 0.41 -3.14 6.99
N SER A 60 1.00 -3.41 8.14
CA SER A 60 2.05 -4.41 8.26
C SER A 60 1.90 -5.24 9.52
N VAL A 61 2.37 -6.49 9.45
CA VAL A 61 2.49 -7.40 10.58
C VAL A 61 3.97 -7.66 10.83
N SER A 62 4.46 -7.30 12.01
CA SER A 62 5.82 -7.60 12.46
C SER A 62 5.80 -8.78 13.42
N THR A 63 6.56 -9.83 13.13
CA THR A 63 6.74 -10.95 14.06
C THR A 63 7.93 -10.64 14.95
N ARG A 64 7.74 -10.72 16.27
CA ARG A 64 8.78 -10.51 17.29
C ARG A 64 9.57 -11.80 17.51
N MET A 65 10.74 -11.68 18.15
CA MET A 65 11.58 -12.83 18.51
C MET A 65 10.91 -13.83 19.46
N ASP A 66 9.92 -13.40 20.24
CA ASP A 66 9.12 -14.27 21.10
C ASP A 66 7.97 -14.99 20.34
N GLY A 67 7.85 -14.77 19.03
CA GLY A 67 6.80 -15.33 18.18
C GLY A 67 5.48 -14.58 18.21
N SER A 68 5.37 -13.47 18.97
CA SER A 68 4.17 -12.64 18.97
C SER A 68 4.14 -11.67 17.78
N ASP A 69 2.95 -11.39 17.28
CA ASP A 69 2.74 -10.50 16.13
C ASP A 69 2.24 -9.11 16.56
N VAL A 70 2.73 -8.08 15.86
CA VAL A 70 2.30 -6.69 16.01
C VAL A 70 1.76 -6.19 14.68
N THR A 71 0.49 -5.79 14.66
CA THR A 71 -0.12 -5.15 13.49
C THR A 71 -0.05 -3.63 13.60
N MET A 72 0.35 -2.97 12.52
CA MET A 72 0.42 -1.52 12.41
C MET A 72 -0.22 -1.06 11.10
N THR A 73 -0.99 0.03 11.15
CA THR A 73 -1.57 0.68 9.97
C THR A 73 -0.79 1.94 9.64
N TRP A 74 -0.61 2.22 8.35
CA TRP A 74 0.22 3.31 7.88
C TRP A 74 -0.58 4.36 7.13
N ASP A 75 -0.29 5.63 7.43
CA ASP A 75 -0.90 6.79 6.78
C ASP A 75 0.15 7.61 6.01
N LYS A 76 -0.21 8.08 4.81
CA LYS A 76 0.67 8.87 3.93
C LYS A 76 1.26 10.11 4.60
N LYS A 77 0.48 10.79 5.43
CA LYS A 77 0.84 12.06 6.10
C LYS A 77 1.56 11.80 7.41
N TRP A 78 1.07 10.88 8.22
CA TRP A 78 1.46 10.74 9.63
C TRP A 78 2.51 9.67 9.92
N SER A 79 2.83 8.79 8.96
CA SER A 79 3.85 7.75 9.18
C SER A 79 5.27 8.32 9.32
N GLY A 80 6.19 7.55 9.92
CA GLY A 80 7.62 7.87 9.98
C GLY A 80 8.29 7.87 8.59
N GLU A 81 9.44 8.54 8.45
CA GLU A 81 10.10 8.70 7.15
C GLU A 81 10.56 7.36 6.54
N GLN A 82 10.97 6.38 7.35
CA GLN A 82 11.29 5.05 6.87
C GLN A 82 10.08 4.35 6.23
N VAL A 83 8.88 4.56 6.77
CA VAL A 83 7.64 4.00 6.20
C VAL A 83 7.29 4.72 4.91
N LYS A 84 7.39 6.05 4.94
CA LYS A 84 7.15 6.90 3.77
C LYS A 84 8.09 6.60 2.61
N SER A 85 9.34 6.20 2.86
CA SER A 85 10.32 5.95 1.78
C SER A 85 9.90 4.81 0.86
N TRP A 86 9.34 3.73 1.40
CA TRP A 86 8.83 2.61 0.59
C TRP A 86 7.36 2.81 0.16
N MET A 87 6.57 3.54 0.95
CA MET A 87 5.14 3.72 0.69
C MET A 87 4.87 4.80 -0.38
N ARG A 88 5.60 5.93 -0.36
CA ARG A 88 5.35 7.08 -1.25
C ARG A 88 5.46 6.74 -2.74
N PRO A 89 6.48 5.99 -3.23
CA PRO A 89 6.60 5.68 -4.65
C PRO A 89 5.41 4.87 -5.19
N ILE A 90 4.94 3.90 -4.40
CA ILE A 90 3.81 3.04 -4.74
C ILE A 90 2.50 3.83 -4.73
N LEU A 91 2.24 4.60 -3.66
CA LEU A 91 1.06 5.47 -3.56
C LEU A 91 0.99 6.46 -4.73
N THR A 92 2.10 7.12 -5.05
CA THR A 92 2.15 8.10 -6.14
C THR A 92 1.85 7.46 -7.49
N SER A 93 2.36 6.24 -7.71
CA SER A 93 2.10 5.47 -8.93
C SER A 93 0.63 5.05 -9.03
N ILE A 94 0.03 4.61 -7.92
CA ILE A 94 -1.40 4.25 -7.86
C ILE A 94 -2.25 5.50 -8.12
N GLU A 95 -1.98 6.62 -7.45
CA GLU A 95 -2.70 7.88 -7.65
C GLU A 95 -2.65 8.35 -9.10
N SER A 96 -1.46 8.29 -9.73
CA SER A 96 -1.26 8.67 -11.13
C SER A 96 -2.00 7.74 -12.09
N ALA A 97 -1.91 6.43 -11.89
CA ALA A 97 -2.55 5.43 -12.73
C ALA A 97 -4.08 5.43 -12.62
N CYS A 98 -4.62 5.88 -11.48
CA CYS A 98 -6.06 5.97 -11.25
C CYS A 98 -6.64 7.34 -11.66
N GLY A 99 -5.83 8.24 -12.23
CA GLY A 99 -6.31 9.54 -12.68
C GLY A 99 -6.70 10.49 -11.54
N LEU A 100 -6.19 10.28 -10.31
CA LEU A 100 -6.30 11.23 -9.20
C LEU A 100 -5.35 12.44 -9.39
N GLY A 101 -5.27 12.92 -10.64
CA GLY A 101 -4.43 14.01 -11.07
C GLY A 101 -4.98 15.34 -10.61
N SER A 102 -4.41 15.82 -9.50
CA SER A 102 -4.59 17.16 -8.91
C SER A 102 -5.97 17.43 -8.29
N PRO A 103 -6.04 18.02 -7.08
CA PRO A 103 -7.27 18.63 -6.63
C PRO A 103 -7.72 19.63 -7.68
N LEU A 104 -9.01 19.59 -8.05
CA LEU A 104 -9.63 20.66 -8.82
C LEU A 104 -9.41 21.96 -8.05
N THR A 105 -8.40 22.75 -8.44
CA THR A 105 -8.29 24.13 -8.00
C THR A 105 -9.56 24.82 -8.46
N PRO A 106 -10.30 25.51 -7.57
CA PRO A 106 -11.49 26.23 -8.01
C PRO A 106 -11.04 27.25 -9.05
N THR A 107 -11.53 27.09 -10.28
CA THR A 107 -11.31 28.07 -11.34
C THR A 107 -11.81 29.41 -10.81
N GLY A 108 -10.88 30.35 -10.65
CA GLY A 108 -11.14 31.68 -10.12
C GLY A 108 -12.35 32.32 -10.82
N ARG A 109 -13.18 32.96 -9.99
CA ARG A 109 -14.01 34.08 -10.43
C ARG A 109 -13.23 35.37 -10.24
#